data_AF-A0A447MYK4-F1
#
_entry.id   AF-A0A447MYK4-F1
#
_cell.length_a   1.000
_cell.length_b   1.000
_cell.length_c   1.000
_cell.angle_alpha   90.00
_cell.angle_beta   90.00
_cell.angle_gamma   90.00
#
_symmetry.space_group_name_H-M   'P 1'
#
loop_
_entity.id
_entity.type
_entity.pdbx_description
1 polymer ?
#
loop_
_entity_poly.entity_id
_entity_poly.type
_entity_poly.pdbx_seq_one_letter_code
_entity_poly.pdbx_strand_id
1 'polypeptide(L)'
;MNTLTTTSVVLPAPRPAINQGIDINNEMVLNHTAIYENCLAQVTQENTVENALMLLDPYGTAPLSAYAGVWSLEPAEIMVTVQDAAKTAMPIEHLYTLYARRKSVTGSGAGSGY
;
A
#
# COMPACT_ATOMS: atom_id res chain seq x y z
N MET A 1 -37.59 -8.23 -44.20
CA MET A 1 -36.15 -8.27 -43.90
C MET A 1 -35.75 -6.84 -43.57
N ASN A 2 -35.63 -6.49 -42.29
CA ASN A 2 -35.34 -5.12 -41.85
C ASN A 2 -33.86 -5.02 -41.48
N THR A 3 -33.11 -4.21 -42.23
CA THR A 3 -31.71 -3.91 -41.96
C THR A 3 -31.61 -2.82 -40.90
N LEU A 4 -31.21 -3.18 -39.69
CA LEU A 4 -30.85 -2.24 -38.63
C LEU A 4 -29.48 -1.64 -38.97
N THR A 5 -29.44 -0.35 -39.31
CA THR A 5 -28.21 0.41 -39.47
C THR A 5 -27.61 0.72 -38.11
N THR A 6 -26.49 0.08 -37.79
CA THR A 6 -25.72 0.32 -36.56
C THR A 6 -24.96 1.64 -36.70
N THR A 7 -25.49 2.73 -36.16
CA THR A 7 -24.76 4.00 -36.05
C THR A 7 -23.71 3.86 -34.94
N SER A 8 -22.44 3.74 -35.32
CA SER A 8 -21.32 3.74 -34.36
C SER A 8 -21.21 5.12 -33.71
N VAL A 9 -21.52 5.20 -32.41
CA VAL A 9 -21.31 6.41 -31.62
C VAL A 9 -19.83 6.47 -31.26
N VAL A 10 -19.08 7.35 -31.94
CA VAL A 10 -17.68 7.61 -31.60
C VAL A 10 -17.67 8.47 -30.33
N LEU A 11 -17.28 7.87 -29.20
CA LEU A 11 -17.04 8.63 -27.97
C LEU A 11 -15.79 9.52 -28.17
N PRO A 12 -15.82 10.77 -27.68
CA PRO A 12 -14.65 11.64 -27.72
C PRO A 12 -13.49 10.98 -26.96
N ALA A 13 -12.26 11.23 -27.43
CA ALA A 13 -11.07 10.71 -26.77
C ALA A 13 -11.07 11.12 -25.28
N PRO A 14 -10.67 10.22 -24.36
CA PRO A 14 -10.51 10.55 -22.95
C PRO A 14 -9.66 11.80 -22.78
N ARG A 15 -10.03 12.68 -21.84
CA ARG A 15 -9.20 13.84 -21.52
C ARG A 15 -7.81 13.35 -21.05
N PRO A 16 -6.73 14.03 -21.45
CA PRO A 16 -5.41 13.77 -20.88
C PRO A 16 -5.45 13.89 -19.36
N ALA A 17 -4.74 13.00 -18.67
CA ALA A 17 -4.59 13.09 -17.22
C ALA A 17 -3.97 14.45 -16.86
N ILE A 18 -4.62 15.20 -15.97
CA ILE A 18 -4.04 16.42 -15.41
C ILE A 18 -3.12 15.97 -14.29
N ASN A 19 -1.83 16.28 -14.42
CA ASN A 19 -0.88 16.06 -13.35
C ASN A 19 -1.09 17.15 -12.29
N GLN A 20 -1.93 16.87 -11.28
CA GLN A 20 -2.33 17.86 -10.27
C GLN A 20 -1.20 18.21 -9.29
N GLY A 21 -0.09 17.46 -9.34
CA GLY A 21 0.97 17.56 -8.34
C GLY A 21 0.48 17.13 -6.96
N ILE A 22 1.41 17.04 -6.01
CA ILE A 22 1.08 16.93 -4.59
C ILE A 22 1.42 18.29 -3.98
N ASP A 23 0.44 18.92 -3.34
CA ASP A 23 0.73 20.09 -2.52
C ASP A 23 1.47 19.65 -1.25
N ILE A 24 2.78 19.87 -1.25
CA ILE A 24 3.67 19.48 -0.15
C ILE A 24 3.43 20.27 1.14
N ASN A 25 2.72 21.41 1.06
CA ASN A 25 2.37 22.21 2.23
C ASN A 25 0.98 21.88 2.76
N ASN A 26 0.26 20.95 2.12
CA ASN A 26 -1.05 20.51 2.57
C ASN A 26 -0.94 19.84 3.93
N GLU A 27 -1.79 20.23 4.89
CA GLU A 27 -1.76 19.69 6.25
C GLU A 27 -1.94 18.17 6.31
N MET A 28 -2.76 17.59 5.43
CA MET A 28 -2.92 16.14 5.36
C MET A 28 -1.62 15.48 4.91
N VAL A 29 -0.96 16.01 3.89
CA VAL A 29 0.31 15.49 3.36
C VAL A 29 1.40 15.56 4.43
N LEU A 30 1.50 16.69 5.15
CA LEU A 30 2.45 16.88 6.23
C LEU A 30 2.19 15.91 7.40
N ASN A 31 0.93 15.78 7.84
CA ASN A 31 0.56 14.87 8.93
C ASN A 31 0.87 13.40 8.57
N HIS A 32 0.53 12.99 7.35
CA HIS A 32 0.77 11.64 6.89
C HIS A 32 2.28 11.35 6.75
N THR A 33 3.05 12.34 6.31
CA THR A 33 4.53 12.27 6.24
C THR A 33 5.13 12.14 7.64
N ALA A 34 4.69 12.94 8.61
CA ALA A 34 5.17 12.86 9.99
C ALA A 34 4.91 11.50 10.64
N ILE A 35 3.74 10.90 10.38
CA ILE A 35 3.41 9.54 10.84
C ILE A 35 4.37 8.52 10.23
N TYR A 36 4.60 8.59 8.92
CA TYR A 36 5.57 7.70 8.25
C TYR A 36 6.98 7.86 8.81
N GLU A 37 7.48 9.09 8.97
CA GLU A 37 8.82 9.35 9.50
C GLU A 37 8.97 8.84 10.93
N ASN A 38 7.94 8.99 11.76
CA ASN A 38 7.92 8.45 13.12
C ASN A 38 7.99 6.91 13.09
N CYS A 39 7.13 6.25 12.30
CA CYS A 39 7.16 4.80 12.16
C CYS A 39 8.52 4.31 11.65
N LEU A 40 9.11 5.04 10.70
CA LEU A 40 10.42 4.75 10.15
C LEU A 40 11.51 4.89 11.21
N ALA A 41 11.50 5.94 12.02
CA ALA A 41 12.48 6.18 13.07
C ALA A 41 12.53 5.04 14.10
N GLN A 42 11.37 4.43 14.39
CA GLN A 42 11.25 3.31 15.34
C GLN A 42 11.83 1.99 14.82
N VAL A 43 11.99 1.81 13.50
CA VAL A 43 12.62 0.60 12.95
C VAL A 43 14.12 0.60 13.27
N THR A 44 14.57 -0.45 13.94
CA THR A 44 15.97 -0.67 14.33
C THR A 44 16.54 -1.94 13.69
N GLN A 45 17.82 -2.22 13.89
CA GLN A 45 18.46 -3.43 13.35
C GLN A 45 17.90 -4.73 13.96
N GLU A 46 17.26 -4.64 15.13
CA GLU A 46 16.60 -5.78 15.80
C GLU A 46 15.27 -6.17 15.13
N ASN A 47 14.73 -5.30 14.26
CA ASN A 47 13.49 -5.55 13.55
C ASN A 47 13.75 -6.32 12.25
N THR A 48 14.11 -7.60 12.37
CA THR A 48 14.32 -8.48 11.21
C THR A 48 12.98 -8.99 10.64
N VAL A 49 13.03 -9.78 9.56
CA VAL A 49 11.83 -10.42 8.98
C VAL A 49 11.10 -11.31 10.02
N GLU A 50 11.84 -11.91 10.94
CA GLU A 50 11.29 -12.78 11.99
C GLU A 50 10.69 -11.98 13.16
N ASN A 51 11.04 -10.69 13.28
CA ASN A 51 10.63 -9.81 14.38
C ASN A 51 10.28 -8.41 13.86
N ALA A 52 9.37 -8.36 12.89
CA ALA A 52 8.95 -7.11 12.28
C ALA A 52 8.25 -6.17 13.30
N LEU A 53 8.53 -4.87 13.20
CA LEU A 53 7.76 -3.87 13.93
C LEU A 53 6.38 -3.74 13.29
N MET A 54 5.33 -4.06 14.03
CA MET A 54 3.94 -3.99 13.54
C MET A 54 3.18 -2.86 14.23
N LEU A 55 2.56 -1.99 13.44
CA LEU A 55 1.65 -0.95 13.93
C LEU A 55 0.33 -1.03 13.16
N LEU A 56 -0.78 -1.15 13.87
CA LEU A 56 -2.12 -1.20 13.29
C LEU A 56 -2.72 0.21 13.24
N ASP A 57 -3.46 0.50 12.17
CA ASP A 57 -4.08 1.80 11.90
C ASP A 57 -3.15 2.99 12.23
N PRO A 58 -1.97 3.08 11.60
CA PRO A 58 -1.00 4.14 11.90
C PRO A 58 -1.56 5.55 11.68
N TYR A 59 -2.61 5.69 10.85
CA TYR A 59 -3.23 6.97 10.51
C TYR A 59 -4.49 7.30 11.31
N GLY A 60 -4.98 6.40 12.16
CA GLY A 60 -6.22 6.55 12.92
C GLY A 60 -7.50 6.71 12.08
N THR A 61 -7.38 6.59 10.76
CA THR A 61 -8.44 6.83 9.77
C THR A 61 -8.57 5.68 8.79
N ALA A 62 -7.68 4.68 8.88
CA ALA A 62 -7.65 3.50 8.03
C ALA A 62 -7.53 2.26 8.94
N PRO A 63 -8.62 1.86 9.63
CA PRO A 63 -8.59 0.80 10.64
C PRO A 63 -8.20 -0.58 10.10
N LEU A 64 -8.27 -0.75 8.78
CA LEU A 64 -7.85 -1.95 8.06
C LEU A 64 -6.46 -1.80 7.44
N SER A 65 -5.66 -0.83 7.88
CA SER A 65 -4.27 -0.68 7.46
C SER A 65 -3.32 -1.13 8.57
N ALA A 66 -2.18 -1.67 8.16
CA ALA A 66 -1.09 -2.01 9.06
C ALA A 66 0.22 -1.55 8.44
N TYR A 67 1.15 -1.12 9.29
CA TYR A 67 2.53 -0.84 8.97
C TYR A 67 3.39 -1.99 9.47
N ALA A 68 4.20 -2.56 8.57
CA ALA A 68 5.25 -3.50 8.90
C ALA A 68 6.62 -2.88 8.60
N GLY A 69 7.43 -2.69 9.64
CA GLY A 69 8.78 -2.15 9.56
C GLY A 69 9.82 -3.25 9.70
N VAL A 70 10.62 -3.46 8.66
CA VAL A 70 11.70 -4.46 8.63
C VAL A 70 13.02 -3.80 8.25
N TRP A 71 14.08 -4.21 8.92
CA TRP A 71 15.47 -3.86 8.65
C TRP A 71 16.22 -5.08 8.11
N SER A 72 16.98 -4.86 7.04
CA SER A 72 17.91 -5.87 6.51
C SER A 72 19.26 -5.26 6.13
N LEU A 73 20.33 -5.98 6.45
CA LEU A 73 21.69 -5.62 6.06
C LEU A 73 21.95 -5.93 4.58
N GLU A 74 21.27 -6.94 4.03
CA GLU A 74 21.39 -7.38 2.64
C GLU A 74 20.08 -7.17 1.89
N PRO A 75 20.09 -7.08 0.54
CA PRO A 75 18.86 -7.08 -0.22
C PRO A 75 18.10 -8.38 0.03
N ALA A 76 16.79 -8.28 0.18
CA ALA A 76 15.93 -9.42 0.45
C ALA A 76 14.57 -9.23 -0.21
N GLU A 77 13.86 -10.32 -0.43
CA GLU A 77 12.48 -10.29 -0.88
C GLU A 77 11.58 -10.71 0.28
N ILE A 78 10.59 -9.88 0.59
CA ILE A 78 9.57 -10.17 1.60
C ILE A 78 8.26 -10.43 0.88
N MET A 79 7.73 -11.64 1.05
CA MET A 79 6.35 -11.93 0.71
C MET A 79 5.45 -11.56 1.88
N VAL A 80 4.54 -10.62 1.66
CA VAL A 80 3.47 -10.31 2.62
C VAL A 80 2.21 -11.02 2.17
N THR A 81 1.69 -11.88 3.04
CA THR A 81 0.47 -12.65 2.80
C THR A 81 -0.61 -12.18 3.75
N VAL A 82 -1.73 -11.70 3.19
CA VAL A 82 -2.93 -11.34 3.95
C VAL A 82 -3.97 -12.42 3.72
N GLN A 83 -4.44 -13.04 4.80
CA GLN A 83 -5.45 -14.10 4.75
C GLN A 83 -6.50 -13.88 5.84
N ASP A 84 -7.74 -14.31 5.58
CA ASP A 84 -8.76 -14.33 6.61
C ASP A 84 -8.40 -15.32 7.72
N ALA A 85 -8.81 -15.03 8.96
CA ALA A 85 -8.48 -15.86 10.11
C ALA A 85 -9.02 -17.30 9.98
N ALA A 86 -10.15 -17.48 9.29
CA ALA A 86 -10.76 -18.79 9.05
C ALA A 86 -10.14 -19.53 7.85
N LYS A 87 -9.21 -18.90 7.10
CA LYS A 87 -8.54 -19.42 5.90
C LYS A 87 -9.51 -19.92 4.83
N THR A 88 -10.65 -19.26 4.73
CA THR A 88 -11.73 -19.59 3.80
C THR A 88 -11.58 -18.90 2.45
N ALA A 89 -10.89 -17.77 2.41
CA ALA A 89 -10.62 -17.01 1.21
C ALA A 89 -9.20 -17.25 0.69
N MET A 90 -9.02 -17.01 -0.61
CA MET A 90 -7.68 -17.01 -1.21
C MET A 90 -6.83 -15.90 -0.58
N PRO A 91 -5.58 -16.20 -0.18
CA PRO A 91 -4.70 -15.19 0.36
C PRO A 91 -4.31 -14.17 -0.70
N ILE A 92 -4.13 -12.92 -0.25
CA ILE A 92 -3.56 -11.85 -1.06
C ILE A 92 -2.07 -11.81 -0.78
N GLU A 93 -1.26 -11.96 -1.82
CA GLU A 93 0.20 -11.98 -1.72
C GLU A 93 0.79 -10.74 -2.39
N HIS A 94 1.70 -10.06 -1.70
CA HIS A 94 2.44 -8.92 -2.23
C HIS A 94 3.94 -9.13 -1.98
N LEU A 95 4.72 -9.10 -3.06
CA LEU A 95 6.17 -9.22 -3.00
C LEU A 95 6.82 -7.84 -2.89
N TYR A 96 7.66 -7.65 -1.88
CA TYR A 96 8.41 -6.42 -1.66
C TYR A 96 9.90 -6.69 -1.70
N THR A 97 10.63 -5.88 -2.46
CA THR A 97 12.09 -5.92 -2.48
C THR A 97 12.65 -4.95 -1.44
N LEU A 98 13.35 -5.50 -0.46
CA LEU A 98 14.24 -4.77 0.43
C LEU A 98 15.56 -4.48 -0.28
N TYR A 99 16.02 -3.24 -0.17
CA TYR A 99 17.37 -2.87 -0.56
C TYR A 99 18.27 -2.85 0.69
N ALA A 100 19.51 -3.28 0.54
CA ALA A 100 20.49 -3.35 1.62
C ALA A 100 20.59 -2.02 2.39
N ARG A 101 20.64 -2.10 3.73
CA ARG A 101 20.76 -0.97 4.65
C ARG A 101 19.63 0.08 4.48
N ARG A 102 18.46 -0.35 4.02
CA ARG A 102 17.26 0.48 3.97
C ARG A 102 16.16 -0.11 4.85
N LYS A 103 15.44 0.80 5.48
CA LYS A 103 14.15 0.52 6.13
C LYS A 103 13.10 0.43 5.03
N SER A 104 12.32 -0.63 4.99
CA SER A 104 11.13 -0.68 4.14
C SER A 104 9.88 -0.47 4.95
N VAL A 105 8.89 0.14 4.29
CA VAL A 105 7.56 0.35 4.81
C VAL A 105 6.60 -0.44 3.94
N THR A 106 5.86 -1.37 4.55
CA THR A 106 4.78 -2.06 3.86
C THR A 106 3.45 -1.66 4.48
N GLY A 107 2.56 -1.11 3.66
CA GLY A 107 1.16 -0.83 4.01
C GLY A 107 0.23 -1.66 3.15
N SER A 108 -0.43 -2.67 3.72
CA SER A 108 -1.48 -3.43 3.04
C SER A 108 -2.84 -3.08 3.63
N GLY A 109 -3.82 -2.78 2.78
CA GLY A 109 -5.23 -2.70 3.18
C GLY A 109 -5.82 -4.09 3.33
N ALA A 110 -6.26 -4.43 4.53
CA ALA A 110 -7.03 -5.64 4.79
C ALA A 110 -8.42 -5.51 4.17
N GLY A 111 -8.81 -6.47 3.32
CA GLY A 111 -10.15 -6.52 2.75
C GLY A 111 -11.19 -6.66 3.87
N SER A 112 -12.17 -5.74 3.89
CA SER A 112 -13.33 -5.85 4.77
C SER A 112 -14.25 -6.96 4.25
N GLY A 113 -14.11 -8.16 4.81
CA GLY A 113 -15.08 -9.24 4.64
C GLY A 113 -16.19 -9.06 5.68
N TYR A 114 -17.29 -8.43 5.27
CA TYR A 114 -18.63 -8.69 5.80
C TYR A 114 -19.41 -9.44 4.74
#